data_AF-A0A1R3XDS4-F1
#
_entry.id   AF-A0A1R3XDS4-F1
#
_cell.length_a   1.000
_cell.length_b   1.000
_cell.length_c   1.000
_cell.angle_alpha   90.00
_cell.angle_beta   90.00
_cell.angle_gamma   90.00
#
_symmetry.space_group_name_H-M   'P 1'
#
loop_
_entity.id
_entity.type
_entity.pdbx_description
1 polymer ?
#
loop_
_entity_poly.entity_id
_entity_poly.type
_entity_poly.pdbx_seq_one_letter_code
_entity_poly.pdbx_strand_id
1 'polypeptide(L)'
;MMKALLIVLIVAFQLNLVVAQKANIELIKSLIEARYGVSLDKVDLCDIYILEGIVYDEKSINGALKKYEKQQIIFTELVDLSKTTFFNHDCKYVTVLSTGSNQAEEEKERILSKVRANLNDNLPKLVIRDYLCQDCMQVVVDGMSVGVYQARQLVNDLKMEDIQNIAMYDTPNPEVYGRNAKNGLVEIYLKNKKKSR
;
A
#
# COMPACT_ATOMS: atom_id res chain seq x y z
N MET A 1 -11.83 -24.64 42.57
CA MET A 1 -10.72 -24.31 41.65
C MET A 1 -11.10 -24.35 40.17
N MET A 2 -11.91 -25.30 39.69
CA MET A 2 -12.27 -25.43 38.26
C MET A 2 -13.09 -24.26 37.66
N LYS A 3 -13.88 -23.55 38.47
CA LYS A 3 -14.70 -22.39 38.01
C LYS A 3 -13.88 -21.13 37.71
N ALA A 4 -12.73 -20.94 38.37
CA ALA A 4 -11.88 -19.78 38.15
C ALA A 4 -11.10 -19.88 36.82
N LEU A 5 -10.71 -21.09 36.42
CA LEU A 5 -9.99 -21.35 35.17
C LEU A 5 -10.84 -21.03 33.92
N LEU A 6 -12.15 -21.26 34.01
CA LEU A 6 -13.10 -21.03 32.92
C LEU A 6 -13.37 -19.54 32.66
N ILE A 7 -13.35 -18.71 33.73
CA ILE A 7 -13.53 -17.26 33.62
C ILE A 7 -12.30 -16.62 32.96
N VAL A 8 -11.09 -17.10 33.28
CA VAL A 8 -9.84 -16.60 32.67
C VAL A 8 -9.79 -16.92 31.16
N LEU A 9 -10.26 -18.10 30.74
CA LEU A 9 -10.34 -18.48 29.32
C LEU A 9 -11.35 -17.64 28.53
N ILE A 10 -12.49 -17.27 29.13
CA ILE A 10 -13.49 -16.42 28.47
C ILE A 10 -12.99 -14.98 28.32
N VAL A 11 -12.30 -14.42 29.33
CA VAL A 11 -11.70 -13.09 29.25
C VAL A 11 -10.54 -13.05 28.24
N ALA A 12 -9.74 -14.11 28.15
CA ALA A 12 -8.67 -14.22 27.16
C ALA A 12 -9.19 -14.34 25.71
N PHE A 13 -10.38 -14.91 25.49
CA PHE A 13 -10.99 -15.00 24.16
C PHE A 13 -11.70 -13.70 23.73
N GLN A 14 -12.21 -12.91 24.68
CA GLN A 14 -12.88 -11.62 24.39
C GLN A 14 -11.89 -10.52 23.97
N LEU A 15 -10.61 -10.64 24.35
CA LEU A 15 -9.57 -9.65 24.01
C LEU A 15 -8.98 -9.80 22.60
N ASN A 16 -9.33 -10.84 21.84
CA ASN A 16 -8.86 -11.06 20.47
C ASN A 16 -9.86 -10.62 19.39
N LEU A 17 -10.95 -9.95 19.76
CA LEU A 17 -11.75 -9.18 18.81
C LEU A 17 -10.98 -7.91 18.46
N VAL A 18 -9.95 -8.05 17.61
CA VAL A 18 -9.41 -6.94 16.84
C VAL A 18 -10.57 -6.43 16.00
N VAL A 19 -11.29 -5.43 16.52
CA VAL A 19 -12.30 -4.71 15.75
C VAL A 19 -11.56 -4.16 14.54
N ALA A 20 -11.85 -4.72 13.36
CA ALA A 20 -11.28 -4.25 12.12
C ALA A 20 -11.64 -2.77 11.99
N GLN A 21 -10.61 -1.92 12.03
CA GLN A 21 -10.80 -0.48 11.96
C GLN A 21 -11.24 -0.14 10.54
N LYS A 22 -12.41 0.49 10.42
CA LYS A 22 -12.91 1.01 9.15
C LYS A 22 -11.97 2.08 8.59
N ALA A 23 -11.90 2.18 7.27
CA ALA A 23 -11.17 3.26 6.62
C ALA A 23 -11.80 4.63 6.96
N ASN A 24 -10.95 5.63 7.19
CA ASN A 24 -11.36 7.03 7.36
C ASN A 24 -10.36 7.94 6.64
N ILE A 25 -10.75 9.21 6.45
CA ILE A 25 -9.95 10.13 5.64
C ILE A 25 -8.62 10.53 6.29
N GLU A 26 -8.55 10.67 7.61
CA GLU A 26 -7.32 11.05 8.32
C GLU A 26 -6.23 9.98 8.15
N LEU A 27 -6.64 8.71 8.24
CA LEU A 27 -5.77 7.57 7.99
C LEU A 27 -5.29 7.53 6.54
N ILE A 28 -6.17 7.84 5.58
CA ILE A 28 -5.80 7.86 4.16
C ILE A 28 -4.81 9.00 3.89
N LYS A 29 -5.05 10.19 4.45
CA LYS A 29 -4.13 11.34 4.33
C LYS A 29 -2.74 10.97 4.83
N SER A 30 -2.63 10.42 6.05
CA SER A 30 -1.33 9.97 6.59
C SER A 30 -0.63 8.89 5.75
N LEU A 31 -1.39 7.96 5.15
CA LEU A 31 -0.84 6.95 4.24
C LEU A 31 -0.29 7.58 2.96
N ILE A 32 -1.00 8.55 2.38
CA ILE A 32 -0.55 9.27 1.18
C ILE A 32 0.73 10.06 1.48
N GLU A 33 0.76 10.80 2.59
CA GLU A 33 1.96 11.54 3.01
C GLU A 33 3.16 10.61 3.17
N ALA A 34 2.96 9.44 3.77
CA ALA A 34 4.01 8.43 3.91
C ALA A 34 4.46 7.85 2.55
N ARG A 35 3.52 7.53 1.65
CA ARG A 35 3.79 6.93 0.34
C ARG A 35 4.51 7.88 -0.63
N TYR A 36 4.17 9.16 -0.58
CA TYR A 36 4.72 10.17 -1.49
C TYR A 36 5.82 11.05 -0.87
N GLY A 37 6.04 10.95 0.44
CA GLY A 37 7.03 11.77 1.15
C GLY A 37 6.69 13.26 1.14
N VAL A 38 5.40 13.59 1.05
CA VAL A 38 4.89 14.97 1.01
C VAL A 38 4.04 15.26 2.23
N SER A 39 3.86 16.54 2.55
CA SER A 39 2.84 17.00 3.50
C SER A 39 1.66 17.52 2.71
N LEU A 40 0.48 16.91 2.86
CA LEU A 40 -0.71 17.24 2.07
C LEU A 40 -1.17 18.68 2.30
N ASP A 41 -0.92 19.25 3.49
CA ASP A 41 -1.19 20.66 3.80
C ASP A 41 -0.33 21.65 2.98
N LYS A 42 0.74 21.16 2.34
CA LYS A 42 1.66 21.97 1.52
C LYS A 42 1.49 21.74 0.03
N VAL A 43 0.62 20.81 -0.35
CA VAL A 43 0.33 20.53 -1.76
C VAL A 43 -1.02 21.11 -2.11
N ASP A 44 -1.14 21.64 -3.33
CA ASP A 44 -2.40 22.15 -3.86
C ASP A 44 -3.35 21.00 -4.22
N LEU A 45 -4.03 20.47 -3.20
CA LEU A 45 -4.92 19.33 -3.26
C LEU A 45 -6.37 19.77 -3.40
N CYS A 46 -7.12 19.12 -4.27
CA CYS A 46 -8.55 19.34 -4.42
C CYS A 46 -9.33 18.85 -3.19
N ASP A 47 -10.40 19.56 -2.83
CA ASP A 47 -11.39 19.15 -1.81
C ASP A 47 -12.33 18.03 -2.26
N ILE A 48 -11.86 17.18 -3.19
CA ILE A 48 -12.60 16.04 -3.74
C ILE A 48 -11.73 14.78 -3.73
N TYR A 49 -12.41 13.64 -3.63
CA TYR A 49 -11.81 12.31 -3.62
C TYR A 49 -12.48 11.47 -4.69
N ILE A 50 -11.70 10.71 -5.44
CA ILE A 50 -12.22 9.77 -6.43
C ILE A 50 -12.10 8.37 -5.83
N LEU A 51 -13.22 7.73 -5.48
CA LEU A 51 -13.22 6.36 -4.96
C LEU A 51 -13.91 5.45 -5.98
N GLU A 52 -13.18 4.49 -6.56
CA GLU A 52 -13.68 3.60 -7.62
C GLU A 52 -14.31 4.37 -8.80
N GLY A 53 -13.69 5.49 -9.21
CA GLY A 53 -14.18 6.34 -10.28
C GLY A 53 -15.38 7.23 -9.92
N ILE A 54 -15.86 7.17 -8.66
CA ILE A 54 -16.95 8.03 -8.17
C ILE A 54 -16.36 9.20 -7.40
N VAL A 55 -16.79 10.42 -7.73
CA VAL A 55 -16.35 11.65 -7.08
C VAL A 55 -17.14 11.87 -5.78
N TYR A 56 -16.42 12.17 -4.71
CA TYR A 56 -16.95 12.53 -3.40
C TYR A 56 -16.33 13.84 -2.92
N ASP A 57 -17.09 14.62 -2.16
CA ASP A 57 -16.56 15.73 -1.38
C ASP A 57 -16.00 15.24 -0.02
N GLU A 58 -15.29 16.11 0.70
CA GLU A 58 -14.71 15.78 2.01
C GLU A 58 -15.76 15.35 3.05
N LYS A 59 -17.00 15.86 2.96
CA LYS A 59 -18.07 15.55 3.91
C LYS A 59 -18.65 14.15 3.68
N SER A 60 -18.75 13.72 2.43
CA SER A 60 -19.40 12.48 2.01
C SER A 60 -18.44 11.30 1.91
N ILE A 61 -17.16 11.53 1.64
CA ILE A 61 -16.17 10.45 1.47
C ILE A 61 -16.07 9.55 2.71
N ASN A 62 -16.14 10.11 3.93
CA ASN A 62 -16.13 9.32 5.16
C ASN A 62 -17.32 8.34 5.25
N GLY A 63 -18.48 8.71 4.71
CA GLY A 63 -19.63 7.82 4.61
C GLY A 63 -19.40 6.67 3.63
N ALA A 64 -18.74 6.95 2.51
CA ALA A 64 -18.38 5.93 1.52
C ALA A 64 -17.31 4.97 2.05
N LEU A 65 -16.28 5.49 2.71
CA LEU A 65 -15.15 4.71 3.25
C LEU A 65 -15.56 3.71 4.34
N LYS A 66 -16.59 4.00 5.13
CA LYS A 66 -17.13 3.09 6.16
C LYS A 66 -17.60 1.74 5.62
N LYS A 67 -17.86 1.65 4.31
CA LYS A 67 -18.23 0.38 3.64
C LYS A 67 -17.05 -0.57 3.49
N TYR A 68 -15.83 -0.06 3.64
CA TYR A 68 -14.59 -0.78 3.41
C TYR A 68 -13.80 -0.92 4.71
N GLU A 69 -13.19 -2.09 4.90
CA GLU A 69 -12.14 -2.26 5.90
C GLU A 69 -10.89 -1.49 5.46
N LYS A 70 -10.08 -1.03 6.43
CA LYS A 70 -8.81 -0.35 6.14
C LYS A 70 -7.97 -1.11 5.11
N GLN A 71 -7.84 -2.43 5.27
CA GLN A 71 -7.01 -3.27 4.42
C GLN A 71 -7.57 -3.43 3.00
N GLN A 72 -8.82 -3.05 2.78
CA GLN A 72 -9.45 -3.10 1.46
C GLN A 72 -9.14 -1.86 0.63
N ILE A 73 -8.78 -0.71 1.23
CA ILE A 73 -8.31 0.46 0.48
C ILE A 73 -6.84 0.25 0.16
N ILE A 74 -6.60 -0.38 -0.99
CA ILE A 74 -5.29 -0.90 -1.37
C ILE A 74 -4.49 0.21 -2.07
N PHE A 75 -5.14 0.97 -2.94
CA PHE A 75 -4.50 1.95 -3.78
C PHE A 75 -4.89 3.36 -3.36
N THR A 76 -3.87 4.20 -3.13
CA THR A 76 -4.04 5.64 -2.96
C THR A 76 -3.06 6.33 -3.90
N GLU A 77 -3.58 7.13 -4.83
CA GLU A 77 -2.78 7.88 -5.78
C GLU A 77 -3.03 9.37 -5.65
N LEU A 78 -1.96 10.15 -5.77
CA LEU A 78 -2.04 11.58 -6.04
C LEU A 78 -1.89 11.80 -7.54
N VAL A 79 -3.00 12.08 -8.21
CA VAL A 79 -3.01 12.34 -9.66
C VAL A 79 -2.79 13.83 -9.91
N ASP A 80 -1.79 14.15 -10.74
CA ASP A 80 -1.51 15.52 -11.17
C ASP A 80 -2.47 15.93 -12.30
N LEU A 81 -3.32 16.92 -12.00
CA LEU A 81 -4.33 17.47 -12.90
C LEU A 81 -3.80 18.55 -13.83
N SER A 82 -2.56 19.01 -13.68
CA SER A 82 -1.98 20.13 -14.45
C SER A 82 -1.99 19.92 -15.97
N LYS A 83 -2.09 18.67 -16.43
CA LYS A 83 -2.17 18.29 -17.84
C LYS A 83 -3.57 17.82 -18.27
N THR A 84 -4.55 17.86 -17.38
CA THR A 84 -5.90 17.38 -17.65
C THR A 84 -6.83 18.54 -17.99
N THR A 85 -7.68 18.34 -19.01
CA THR A 85 -8.71 19.32 -19.41
C THR A 85 -10.07 19.01 -18.79
N PHE A 86 -10.17 17.95 -17.99
CA PHE A 86 -11.44 17.36 -17.55
C PHE A 86 -11.98 17.94 -16.24
N PHE A 87 -11.16 18.62 -15.45
CA PHE A 87 -11.57 19.17 -14.15
C PHE A 87 -11.45 20.69 -14.16
N ASN A 88 -12.58 21.39 -14.13
CA ASN A 88 -12.66 22.84 -13.91
C ASN A 88 -12.45 23.17 -12.42
N HIS A 89 -11.36 22.69 -11.84
CA HIS A 89 -11.01 22.97 -10.44
C HIS A 89 -9.62 23.63 -10.36
N ASP A 90 -9.50 24.64 -9.50
CA ASP A 90 -8.30 25.45 -9.30
C ASP A 90 -7.24 24.75 -8.43
N CYS A 91 -7.14 23.43 -8.51
CA CYS A 91 -6.24 22.60 -7.72
C CYS A 91 -5.37 21.72 -8.61
N LYS A 92 -4.13 21.48 -8.19
CA LYS A 92 -3.16 20.71 -8.96
C LYS A 92 -3.29 19.19 -8.79
N TYR A 93 -3.69 18.70 -7.61
CA TYR A 93 -3.70 17.27 -7.33
C TYR A 93 -5.06 16.78 -6.83
N VAL A 94 -5.46 15.58 -7.23
CA VAL A 94 -6.63 14.88 -6.67
C VAL A 94 -6.23 13.55 -6.05
N THR A 95 -6.87 13.20 -4.94
CA THR A 95 -6.68 11.89 -4.31
C THR A 95 -7.59 10.87 -4.97
N VAL A 96 -6.99 9.82 -5.54
CA VAL A 96 -7.69 8.66 -6.10
C VAL A 96 -7.52 7.48 -5.16
N LEU A 97 -8.62 6.81 -4.85
CA LEU A 97 -8.73 5.68 -3.95
C LEU A 97 -9.33 4.50 -4.72
N SER A 98 -8.72 3.33 -4.56
CA SER A 98 -9.30 2.10 -5.07
C SER A 98 -9.12 0.94 -4.09
N THR A 99 -10.11 0.08 -4.11
CA THR A 99 -10.24 -1.18 -3.40
C THR A 99 -9.49 -2.34 -4.06
N GLY A 100 -8.52 -2.02 -4.92
CA GLY A 100 -7.69 -2.98 -5.63
C GLY A 100 -8.40 -3.60 -6.82
N SER A 101 -9.26 -2.86 -7.52
CA SER A 101 -9.84 -3.32 -8.78
C SER A 101 -8.78 -3.38 -9.90
N ASN A 102 -9.03 -4.23 -10.91
CA ASN A 102 -8.07 -4.84 -11.83
C ASN A 102 -7.07 -3.85 -12.48
N GLN A 103 -5.84 -3.83 -11.95
CA GLN A 103 -4.69 -3.27 -12.66
C GLN A 103 -4.43 -4.07 -13.95
N ALA A 104 -4.17 -3.37 -15.06
CA ALA A 104 -3.89 -4.01 -16.34
C ALA A 104 -2.68 -4.96 -16.22
N GLU A 105 -2.74 -6.10 -16.92
CA GLU A 105 -1.67 -7.10 -16.84
C GLU A 105 -0.32 -6.55 -17.35
N GLU A 106 -0.33 -5.80 -18.44
CA GLU A 106 0.85 -5.11 -18.99
C GLU A 106 1.47 -4.14 -17.97
N GLU A 107 0.64 -3.43 -17.20
CA GLU A 107 1.12 -2.48 -16.22
C GLU A 107 1.81 -3.21 -15.05
N LYS A 108 1.17 -4.26 -14.52
CA LYS A 108 1.76 -5.13 -13.50
C LYS A 108 3.09 -5.72 -13.98
N GLU A 109 3.16 -6.17 -15.23
CA GLU A 109 4.34 -6.84 -15.78
C GLU A 109 5.51 -5.86 -15.89
N ARG A 110 5.22 -4.66 -16.40
CA ARG A 110 6.18 -3.57 -16.49
C ARG A 110 6.74 -3.20 -15.13
N ILE A 111 5.89 -3.05 -14.11
CA ILE A 111 6.34 -2.70 -12.76
C ILE A 111 7.15 -3.86 -12.16
N LEU A 112 6.62 -5.08 -12.18
CA LEU A 112 7.30 -6.27 -11.63
C LEU A 112 8.68 -6.48 -12.25
N SER A 113 8.81 -6.28 -13.55
CA SER A 113 10.09 -6.40 -14.27
C SER A 113 11.11 -5.35 -13.83
N LYS A 114 10.69 -4.10 -13.60
CA LYS A 114 11.57 -3.05 -13.06
C LYS A 114 12.05 -3.41 -11.66
N VAL A 115 11.17 -3.93 -10.81
CA VAL A 115 11.51 -4.32 -9.43
C VAL A 115 12.50 -5.49 -9.44
N ARG A 116 12.28 -6.50 -10.30
CA ARG A 116 13.23 -7.60 -10.50
C ARG A 116 14.61 -7.08 -10.93
N ALA A 117 14.66 -6.16 -11.89
CA ALA A 117 15.92 -5.58 -12.34
C ALA A 117 16.62 -4.84 -11.18
N ASN A 118 15.93 -3.95 -10.47
CA ASN A 118 16.50 -3.21 -9.33
C ASN A 118 17.09 -4.16 -8.27
N LEU A 119 16.37 -5.23 -7.90
CA LEU A 119 16.84 -6.16 -6.88
C LEU A 119 18.00 -7.04 -7.36
N ASN A 120 18.00 -7.47 -8.62
CA ASN A 120 19.04 -8.33 -9.17
C ASN A 120 20.34 -7.58 -9.50
N ASP A 121 20.24 -6.32 -9.91
CA ASP A 121 21.40 -5.50 -10.25
C ASP A 121 22.13 -4.96 -9.01
N ASN A 122 21.39 -4.68 -7.92
CA ASN A 122 21.94 -4.06 -6.72
C ASN A 122 22.24 -5.03 -5.56
N LEU A 123 21.79 -6.29 -5.62
CA LEU A 123 22.11 -7.29 -4.59
C LEU A 123 23.17 -8.28 -5.06
N PRO A 124 24.21 -8.56 -4.26
CA PRO A 124 25.23 -9.54 -4.61
C PRO A 124 24.61 -10.94 -4.73
N LYS A 125 25.18 -11.76 -5.63
CA LYS A 125 24.75 -13.16 -5.82
C LYS A 125 24.95 -13.99 -4.54
N LEU A 126 26.02 -13.71 -3.79
CA LEU A 126 26.29 -14.33 -2.50
C LEU A 126 25.43 -13.69 -1.40
N VAL A 127 24.74 -14.53 -0.63
CA VAL A 127 23.91 -14.07 0.49
C VAL A 127 24.81 -13.75 1.68
N ILE A 128 25.11 -12.46 1.86
CA ILE A 128 25.81 -11.95 3.04
C ILE A 128 24.73 -11.31 3.94
N ARG A 129 24.49 -11.89 5.11
CA ARG A 129 23.39 -11.50 6.01
C ARG A 129 23.47 -10.03 6.46
N ASP A 130 24.67 -9.45 6.49
CA ASP A 130 24.92 -8.06 6.91
C ASP A 130 25.03 -7.07 5.73
N TYR A 131 24.75 -7.51 4.51
CA TYR A 131 24.82 -6.62 3.35
C TYR A 131 23.71 -5.57 3.39
N LEU A 132 24.10 -4.31 3.43
CA LEU A 132 23.21 -3.17 3.30
C LEU A 132 23.21 -2.70 1.86
N CYS A 133 22.11 -2.95 1.14
CA CYS A 133 21.94 -2.45 -0.21
C CYS A 133 21.61 -0.96 -0.19
N GLN A 134 22.49 -0.12 -0.73
CA GLN A 134 22.31 1.34 -0.70
C GLN A 134 21.35 1.84 -1.76
N ASP A 135 21.13 1.07 -2.84
CA ASP A 135 20.39 1.47 -4.04
C ASP A 135 19.13 0.62 -4.30
N CYS A 136 18.87 -0.37 -3.44
CA CYS A 136 17.65 -1.19 -3.53
C CYS A 136 16.44 -0.39 -3.07
N MET A 137 15.32 -0.61 -3.75
CA MET A 137 14.01 -0.15 -3.30
C MET A 137 13.53 -0.95 -2.08
N GLN A 138 12.69 -0.33 -1.26
CA GLN A 138 11.96 -1.04 -0.20
C GLN A 138 10.79 -1.82 -0.82
N VAL A 139 10.62 -3.08 -0.41
CA VAL A 139 9.49 -3.92 -0.87
C VAL A 139 8.58 -4.24 0.32
N VAL A 140 7.28 -4.09 0.11
CA VAL A 140 6.21 -4.42 1.04
C VAL A 140 5.27 -5.39 0.33
N VAL A 141 4.91 -6.49 0.98
CA VAL A 141 3.99 -7.50 0.45
C VAL A 141 2.82 -7.65 1.41
N ASP A 142 1.59 -7.43 0.92
CA ASP A 142 0.36 -7.46 1.72
C ASP A 142 0.46 -6.64 3.03
N GLY A 143 1.10 -5.47 2.95
CA GLY A 143 1.32 -4.57 4.08
C GLY A 143 2.47 -4.95 5.02
N MET A 144 3.21 -6.03 4.74
CA MET A 144 4.37 -6.46 5.53
C MET A 144 5.67 -6.06 4.83
N SER A 145 6.55 -5.34 5.53
CA SER A 145 7.88 -5.01 5.03
C SER A 145 8.73 -6.28 4.91
N VAL A 146 9.34 -6.49 3.74
CA VAL A 146 10.15 -7.66 3.44
C VAL A 146 11.61 -7.24 3.31
N GLY A 147 12.52 -7.96 3.97
CA GLY A 147 13.96 -7.69 3.86
C GLY A 147 14.48 -7.92 2.44
N VAL A 148 15.45 -7.12 1.98
CA VAL A 148 15.88 -7.06 0.57
C VAL A 148 16.21 -8.42 -0.07
N TYR A 149 16.83 -9.34 0.67
CA TYR A 149 17.14 -10.68 0.14
C TYR A 149 15.89 -11.56 -0.02
N GLN A 150 15.00 -11.52 0.97
CA GLN A 150 13.71 -12.22 0.90
C GLN A 150 12.85 -11.61 -0.20
N ALA A 151 12.89 -10.29 -0.37
CA ALA A 151 12.22 -9.58 -1.43
C ALA A 151 12.72 -10.04 -2.81
N ARG A 152 14.04 -10.15 -3.02
CA ARG A 152 14.59 -10.68 -4.29
C ARG A 152 14.08 -12.08 -4.62
N GLN A 153 14.09 -12.98 -3.64
CA GLN A 153 13.57 -14.34 -3.82
C GLN A 153 12.09 -14.32 -4.17
N LEU A 154 11.28 -13.67 -3.32
CA LEU A 154 9.85 -13.57 -3.49
C LEU A 154 9.46 -12.95 -4.84
N VAL A 155 10.07 -11.83 -5.22
CA VAL A 155 9.76 -11.11 -6.47
C VAL A 155 10.17 -11.89 -7.73
N ASN A 156 11.28 -12.64 -7.66
CA ASN A 156 11.67 -13.53 -8.76
C ASN A 156 10.71 -14.72 -8.91
N ASP A 157 10.17 -15.23 -7.81
CA ASP A 157 9.25 -16.38 -7.81
C ASP A 157 7.77 -15.99 -8.06
N LEU A 158 7.42 -14.71 -7.90
CA LEU A 158 6.06 -14.21 -8.08
C LEU A 158 5.58 -14.38 -9.52
N LYS A 159 4.36 -14.89 -9.68
CA LYS A 159 3.69 -14.93 -10.98
C LYS A 159 2.67 -13.82 -11.10
N MET A 160 2.53 -13.30 -12.32
CA MET A 160 1.55 -12.26 -12.66
C MET A 160 0.11 -12.62 -12.29
N GLU A 161 -0.24 -13.90 -12.45
CA GLU A 161 -1.54 -14.45 -12.12
C GLU A 161 -1.87 -14.41 -10.63
N ASP A 162 -0.86 -14.42 -9.76
CA ASP A 162 -0.99 -14.36 -8.31
C ASP A 162 -1.11 -12.93 -7.77
N ILE A 163 -0.82 -11.92 -8.60
CA ILE A 163 -0.76 -10.52 -8.18
C ILE A 163 -2.09 -9.82 -8.46
N GLN A 164 -2.66 -9.24 -7.40
CA GLN A 164 -3.82 -8.37 -7.48
C GLN A 164 -3.42 -6.99 -7.98
N ASN A 165 -2.39 -6.38 -7.38
CA ASN A 165 -1.95 -5.02 -7.68
C ASN A 165 -0.45 -4.83 -7.32
N ILE A 166 0.25 -3.95 -8.04
CA ILE A 166 1.58 -3.45 -7.70
C ILE A 166 1.58 -1.92 -7.80
N ALA A 167 1.95 -1.26 -6.70
CA ALA A 167 2.19 0.18 -6.67
C ALA A 167 3.68 0.46 -6.48
N MET A 168 4.17 1.50 -7.16
CA MET A 168 5.55 1.95 -7.07
C MET A 168 5.56 3.46 -6.79
N TYR A 169 6.33 3.87 -5.78
CA TYR A 169 6.45 5.26 -5.35
C TYR A 169 7.92 5.66 -5.37
N ASP A 170 8.24 6.76 -6.02
CA ASP A 170 9.63 7.18 -6.22
C ASP A 170 10.23 7.89 -4.99
N THR A 171 9.40 8.59 -4.20
CA THR A 171 9.84 9.44 -3.08
C THR A 171 9.15 9.15 -1.74
N PRO A 172 9.02 7.89 -1.30
CA PRO A 172 8.34 7.55 -0.04
C PRO A 172 9.14 8.00 1.20
N ASN A 173 8.48 8.11 2.35
CA ASN A 173 9.12 8.49 3.61
C ASN A 173 9.96 7.32 4.20
N PRO A 174 11.30 7.46 4.32
CA PRO A 174 12.16 6.41 4.88
C PRO A 174 11.99 6.17 6.37
N GLU A 175 11.44 7.12 7.12
CA GLU A 175 11.16 6.97 8.55
C GLU A 175 10.01 5.98 8.80
N VAL A 176 9.08 5.86 7.83
CA VAL A 176 7.92 4.97 7.91
C VAL A 176 8.24 3.59 7.37
N TYR A 177 8.85 3.51 6.18
CA TYR A 177 9.02 2.26 5.45
C TYR A 177 10.41 1.63 5.61
N GLY A 178 11.34 2.32 6.25
CA GLY A 178 12.71 1.89 6.45
C GLY A 178 13.69 2.53 5.46
N ARG A 179 14.99 2.38 5.75
CA ARG A 179 16.09 3.10 5.10
C ARG A 179 16.07 3.02 3.57
N ASN A 180 15.69 1.88 3.00
CA ASN A 180 15.73 1.64 1.55
C ASN A 180 14.63 2.38 0.79
N ALA A 181 13.60 2.86 1.49
CA ALA A 181 12.54 3.65 0.86
C ALA A 181 13.07 4.97 0.29
N LYS A 182 14.24 5.45 0.74
CA LYS A 182 14.94 6.59 0.12
C LYS A 182 15.21 6.40 -1.39
N ASN A 183 15.22 5.16 -1.88
CA ASN A 183 15.43 4.79 -3.27
C ASN A 183 14.12 4.43 -4.00
N GLY A 184 12.98 4.53 -3.32
CA GLY A 184 11.67 4.12 -3.79
C GLY A 184 11.05 3.00 -2.95
N LEU A 185 9.72 2.89 -3.03
CA LEU A 185 8.89 1.90 -2.35
C LEU A 185 8.07 1.14 -3.39
N VAL A 186 8.00 -0.17 -3.21
CA VAL A 186 7.14 -1.07 -3.98
C VAL A 186 6.18 -1.76 -3.02
N GLU A 187 4.89 -1.61 -3.25
CA GLU A 187 3.85 -2.36 -2.54
C GLU A 187 3.23 -3.40 -3.49
N ILE A 188 3.31 -4.67 -3.11
CA ILE A 188 2.74 -5.79 -3.86
C ILE A 188 1.57 -6.37 -3.06
N TYR A 189 0.41 -6.45 -3.69
CA TYR A 189 -0.78 -7.04 -3.12
C TYR A 189 -1.12 -8.33 -3.86
N LEU A 190 -1.18 -9.43 -3.12
CA LEU A 190 -1.45 -10.75 -3.69
C LEU A 190 -2.94 -10.99 -3.76
N LYS A 191 -3.36 -11.78 -4.75
CA LYS A 191 -4.72 -12.32 -4.76
C LYS A 191 -4.84 -13.21 -3.53
N ASN A 192 -5.89 -12.99 -2.73
CA ASN A 192 -6.23 -13.94 -1.67
C ASN A 192 -6.35 -15.33 -2.29
N LYS A 193 -5.38 -16.21 -2.04
CA LYS A 193 -5.55 -17.63 -2.31
C LYS A 193 -6.69 -18.05 -1.41
N LYS A 194 -7.92 -18.10 -1.94
CA LYS A 194 -9.00 -18.84 -1.31
C LYS A 194 -8.37 -20.18 -0.95
N LYS A 195 -8.23 -20.48 0.34
CA LYS A 195 -7.92 -21.84 0.77
C LYS A 195 -8.96 -22.70 0.07
N SER A 196 -8.51 -23.44 -0.95
CA SER A 196 -9.26 -24.56 -1.51
C SER A 196 -9.68 -25.37 -0.29
N ARG A 197 -10.96 -25.32 0.04
CA ARG A 197 -11.55 -26.25 1.02
C ARG A 197 -11.53 -27.64 0.43
#